data_AF-A0A2V6J5U3-F1
#
_entry.id   AF-A0A2V6J5U3-F1
#
_cell.length_a   1.000
_cell.length_b   1.000
_cell.length_c   1.000
_cell.angle_alpha   90.00
_cell.angle_beta   90.00
_cell.angle_gamma   90.00
#
_symmetry.space_group_name_H-M   'P 1'
#
loop_
_entity.id
_entity.type
_entity.pdbx_description
1 polymer ?
#
loop_
_entity_poly.entity_id
_entity_poly.type
_entity_poly.pdbx_seq_one_letter_code
_entity_poly.pdbx_strand_id
1 'polypeptide(L)'
;MQKAANDSESHRITLICAYLIIALGAMTFIGWISGIPLLASIRSSYIPMAPSEALCFSLIGIGLAMQSPLIARLLAMLVLGLVTTKLIEIAGGFHFGIDLAFVRNPQLFGTVPTGRMAPISALTFFLAAQGLIALTDRGWLRIAGPLGVLVGIIGTVILVGYCYGTPLLYGGRFIPVALSSACAFFLCGLSFIAAAGPEAWPRRACLGNSTQAVLLRAFVPIVIGAALINGWINVKLPHWTNVNPALTTAICAIASAALITWIISQVSEVIGGRIDRAEAARNAAQQELLALNAELEERVQQRTQQLREKNEQMEEE
;
A
#
# COMPACT_ATOMS: atom_id res chain seq x y z
N MET A 1 2.87 -13.80 -22.66
CA MET A 1 1.70 -14.38 -21.97
C MET A 1 1.62 -13.97 -20.50
N GLN A 2 2.68 -14.10 -19.69
CA GLN A 2 2.67 -13.79 -18.25
C GLN A 2 2.40 -12.31 -17.91
N LYS A 3 2.90 -11.35 -18.71
CA LYS A 3 2.60 -9.92 -18.55
C LYS A 3 1.12 -9.58 -18.77
N ALA A 4 0.52 -10.14 -19.83
CA ALA A 4 -0.89 -9.94 -20.14
C ALA A 4 -1.82 -10.56 -19.08
N ALA A 5 -1.45 -11.70 -18.50
CA ALA A 5 -2.17 -12.31 -17.38
C ALA A 5 -2.11 -11.42 -16.12
N ASN A 6 -0.93 -10.93 -15.73
CA ASN A 6 -0.77 -10.02 -14.59
C ASN A 6 -1.53 -8.70 -14.77
N ASP A 7 -1.55 -8.14 -15.98
CA ASP A 7 -2.30 -6.91 -16.27
C ASP A 7 -3.82 -7.15 -16.15
N SER A 8 -4.30 -8.33 -16.58
CA SER A 8 -5.71 -8.71 -16.44
C SER A 8 -6.15 -8.91 -14.98
N GLU A 9 -5.31 -9.52 -14.14
CA GLU A 9 -5.60 -9.69 -12.70
C GLU A 9 -5.59 -8.36 -11.96
N SER A 10 -4.63 -7.50 -12.27
CA SER A 10 -4.54 -6.14 -11.69
C SER A 10 -5.80 -5.34 -11.98
N HIS A 11 -6.24 -5.36 -13.23
CA HIS A 11 -7.44 -4.66 -13.66
C HIS A 11 -8.69 -5.21 -12.96
N ARG A 12 -8.81 -6.54 -12.82
CA ARG A 12 -9.91 -7.17 -12.06
C ARG A 12 -9.93 -6.72 -10.60
N ILE A 13 -8.78 -6.71 -9.92
CA ILE A 13 -8.68 -6.26 -8.52
C ILE A 13 -9.10 -4.80 -8.39
N THR A 14 -8.61 -3.92 -9.27
CA THR A 14 -9.00 -2.50 -9.30
C THR A 14 -10.50 -2.35 -9.48
N LEU A 15 -11.11 -3.08 -10.43
CA LEU A 15 -12.56 -2.99 -10.67
C LEU A 15 -13.39 -3.50 -9.49
N ILE A 16 -13.03 -4.65 -8.90
CA ILE A 16 -13.74 -5.19 -7.72
C ILE A 16 -13.71 -4.17 -6.59
N CYS A 17 -12.53 -3.64 -6.27
CA CYS A 17 -12.39 -2.64 -5.21
C CYS A 17 -13.17 -1.35 -5.55
N ALA A 18 -13.09 -0.87 -6.79
CA ALA A 18 -13.84 0.30 -7.25
C ALA A 18 -15.36 0.13 -7.08
N TYR A 19 -15.92 -1.01 -7.49
CA TYR A 19 -17.35 -1.30 -7.32
C TYR A 19 -17.75 -1.41 -5.85
N LEU A 20 -16.91 -2.00 -5.00
CA LEU A 20 -17.16 -2.05 -3.55
C LEU A 20 -17.16 -0.64 -2.93
N ILE A 21 -16.24 0.23 -3.33
CA ILE A 21 -16.18 1.63 -2.88
C ILE A 21 -17.45 2.39 -3.32
N ILE A 22 -17.88 2.23 -4.57
CA ILE A 22 -19.12 2.82 -5.08
C ILE A 22 -20.33 2.30 -4.29
N ALA A 23 -20.38 0.99 -4.02
CA ALA A 23 -21.45 0.39 -3.25
C ALA A 23 -21.53 0.95 -1.82
N LEU A 24 -20.39 1.14 -1.14
CA LEU A 24 -20.34 1.76 0.19
C LEU A 24 -20.84 3.22 0.16
N GLY A 25 -20.47 3.98 -0.89
CA GLY A 25 -20.97 5.34 -1.11
C GLY A 25 -22.49 5.37 -1.34
N ALA A 26 -23.00 4.51 -2.21
CA ALA A 26 -24.42 4.38 -2.50
C ALA A 26 -25.23 3.95 -1.26
N MET A 27 -24.76 2.94 -0.52
CA MET A 27 -25.37 2.51 0.74
C MET A 27 -25.44 3.65 1.76
N THR A 28 -24.39 4.46 1.84
CA THR A 28 -24.37 5.64 2.72
C THR A 28 -25.44 6.65 2.30
N PHE A 29 -25.54 6.99 1.01
CA PHE A 29 -26.60 7.89 0.53
C PHE A 29 -28.00 7.35 0.81
N ILE A 30 -28.24 6.06 0.54
CA ILE A 30 -29.51 5.39 0.85
C ILE A 30 -29.78 5.48 2.36
N GLY A 31 -28.78 5.23 3.20
CA GLY A 31 -28.88 5.33 4.65
C GLY A 31 -29.32 6.71 5.15
N TRP A 32 -28.75 7.77 4.58
CA TRP A 32 -29.12 9.15 4.94
C TRP A 32 -30.50 9.55 4.40
N ILE A 33 -30.86 9.15 3.18
CA ILE A 33 -32.18 9.46 2.58
C ILE A 33 -33.31 8.70 3.28
N SER A 34 -33.09 7.42 3.59
CA SER A 34 -34.10 6.56 4.24
C SER A 34 -34.20 6.79 5.76
N GLY A 35 -33.29 7.56 6.35
CA GLY A 35 -33.21 7.74 7.81
C GLY A 35 -32.73 6.48 8.54
N ILE A 36 -32.05 5.55 7.86
CA ILE A 36 -31.51 4.31 8.42
C ILE A 36 -29.99 4.47 8.55
N PRO A 37 -29.47 5.06 9.66
CA PRO A 37 -28.04 5.34 9.83
C PRO A 37 -27.17 4.07 9.84
N LEU A 38 -27.76 2.91 10.10
CA LEU A 38 -27.08 1.61 10.09
C LEU A 38 -26.42 1.30 8.74
N LEU A 39 -27.03 1.73 7.63
CA LEU A 39 -26.47 1.53 6.29
C LEU A 39 -25.19 2.36 6.08
N ALA A 40 -25.06 3.48 6.78
CA ALA A 40 -23.88 4.34 6.73
C ALA A 40 -22.83 4.00 7.81
N SER A 41 -23.22 3.38 8.93
CA SER A 41 -22.35 3.10 10.07
C SER A 41 -21.93 1.63 10.24
N ILE A 42 -22.60 0.69 9.54
CA ILE A 42 -22.49 -0.79 9.68
C ILE A 42 -23.03 -1.30 11.03
N ARG A 43 -22.83 -0.55 12.12
CA ARG A 43 -23.30 -0.87 13.47
C ARG A 43 -23.92 0.36 14.11
N SER A 44 -24.99 0.19 14.88
CA SER A 44 -25.68 1.31 15.56
C SER A 44 -24.79 2.07 16.54
N SER A 45 -23.77 1.43 17.11
CA SER A 45 -22.82 2.05 18.03
C SER A 45 -21.65 2.78 17.34
N TYR A 46 -21.60 2.81 16.01
CA TYR A 46 -20.55 3.49 15.25
C TYR A 46 -21.06 4.76 14.60
N ILE A 47 -20.17 5.73 14.42
CA ILE A 47 -20.50 6.95 13.70
C ILE A 47 -20.81 6.62 12.23
N PRO A 48 -21.93 7.13 11.67
CA PRO A 48 -22.23 6.94 10.27
C PRO A 48 -21.28 7.75 9.39
N MET A 49 -20.88 7.16 8.26
CA MET A 49 -20.12 7.85 7.22
C MET A 49 -20.88 9.06 6.70
N ALA A 50 -20.18 10.18 6.51
CA ALA A 50 -20.79 11.43 6.07
C ALA A 50 -21.19 11.38 4.57
N PRO A 51 -22.28 12.04 4.15
CA PRO A 51 -22.68 12.07 2.73
C PRO A 51 -21.64 12.70 1.79
N SER A 52 -20.88 13.69 2.26
CA SER A 52 -19.78 14.30 1.50
C SER A 52 -18.65 13.30 1.24
N GLU A 53 -18.34 12.43 2.21
CA GLU A 53 -17.40 11.32 2.02
C GLU A 53 -17.98 10.30 1.02
N ALA A 54 -19.28 10.00 1.09
CA ALA A 54 -19.95 9.11 0.15
C ALA A 54 -19.86 9.60 -1.29
N LEU A 55 -20.01 10.91 -1.50
CA LEU A 55 -19.78 11.54 -2.80
C LEU A 55 -18.33 11.34 -3.25
N CYS A 56 -17.36 11.68 -2.40
CA CYS A 56 -15.95 11.57 -2.75
C CYS A 56 -15.53 10.14 -3.11
N PHE A 57 -15.94 9.15 -2.32
CA PHE A 57 -15.69 7.74 -2.61
C PHE A 57 -16.36 7.28 -3.91
N SER A 58 -17.62 7.67 -4.13
CA SER A 58 -18.33 7.32 -5.37
C SER A 58 -17.59 7.88 -6.60
N LEU A 59 -17.15 9.14 -6.54
CA LEU A 59 -16.42 9.78 -7.63
C LEU A 59 -15.04 9.14 -7.88
N ILE A 60 -14.28 8.84 -6.81
CA ILE A 60 -13.00 8.13 -6.92
C ILE A 60 -13.21 6.72 -7.49
N GLY A 61 -14.21 5.98 -6.98
CA GLY A 61 -14.53 4.64 -7.44
C GLY A 61 -14.95 4.62 -8.91
N ILE A 62 -15.80 5.56 -9.34
CA ILE A 62 -16.16 5.72 -10.75
C ILE A 62 -14.90 6.05 -11.56
N GLY A 63 -14.07 7.00 -11.10
CA GLY A 63 -12.82 7.34 -11.79
C GLY A 63 -11.86 6.17 -11.94
N LEU A 64 -11.77 5.28 -10.95
CA LEU A 64 -10.97 4.04 -11.01
C LEU A 64 -11.55 2.99 -11.96
N ALA A 65 -12.88 2.96 -12.14
CA ALA A 65 -13.55 2.04 -13.04
C ALA A 65 -13.59 2.53 -14.51
N MET A 66 -13.37 3.83 -14.75
CA MET A 66 -13.40 4.42 -16.08
C MET A 66 -12.14 4.12 -16.89
N GLN A 67 -12.32 3.82 -18.17
CA GLN A 67 -11.21 3.66 -19.12
C GLN A 67 -10.72 5.01 -19.69
N SER A 68 -11.56 6.05 -19.62
CA SER A 68 -11.23 7.38 -20.13
C SER A 68 -10.39 8.18 -19.11
N PRO A 69 -9.13 8.52 -19.41
CA PRO A 69 -8.28 9.28 -18.48
C PRO A 69 -8.82 10.70 -18.26
N LEU A 70 -9.51 11.28 -19.24
CA LEU A 70 -10.12 12.60 -19.11
C LEU A 70 -11.22 12.61 -18.04
N ILE A 71 -12.12 11.63 -18.08
CA ILE A 71 -13.22 11.52 -17.10
C ILE A 71 -12.66 11.26 -15.71
N ALA A 72 -11.72 10.30 -15.58
CA ALA A 72 -11.06 10.01 -14.31
C ALA A 72 -10.38 11.26 -13.71
N ARG A 73 -9.70 12.05 -14.55
CA ARG A 73 -9.05 13.30 -14.12
C ARG A 73 -10.05 14.35 -13.68
N LEU A 74 -11.16 14.54 -14.41
CA LEU A 74 -12.21 15.50 -14.05
C LEU A 74 -12.85 15.13 -12.70
N LEU A 75 -13.18 13.85 -12.50
CA LEU A 75 -13.72 13.36 -11.23
C LEU A 75 -12.74 13.57 -10.07
N ALA A 76 -11.46 13.27 -10.30
CA ALA A 76 -10.41 13.49 -9.31
C ALA A 76 -10.24 14.97 -8.95
N MET A 77 -10.29 15.87 -9.95
CA MET A 77 -10.23 17.32 -9.74
C MET A 77 -11.44 17.84 -8.96
N LEU A 78 -12.63 17.28 -9.20
CA LEU A 78 -13.83 17.63 -8.45
C LEU A 78 -13.71 17.22 -6.97
N VAL A 79 -13.22 16.00 -6.71
CA VAL A 79 -12.92 15.55 -5.33
C VAL A 79 -11.85 16.44 -4.71
N LEU A 80 -10.75 16.73 -5.42
CA LEU A 80 -9.67 17.57 -4.93
C LEU A 80 -10.17 18.97 -4.54
N GLY A 81 -11.04 19.58 -5.36
CA GLY A 81 -11.66 20.87 -5.05
C GLY A 81 -12.48 20.81 -3.76
N LEU A 82 -13.42 19.86 -3.67
CA LEU A 82 -14.28 19.68 -2.49
C LEU A 82 -13.47 19.51 -1.20
N VAL A 83 -12.45 18.64 -1.21
CA VAL A 83 -11.67 18.34 0.00
C VAL A 83 -10.67 19.43 0.34
N THR A 84 -10.15 20.15 -0.67
CA THR A 84 -9.30 21.32 -0.41
C THR A 84 -10.11 22.44 0.25
N THR A 85 -11.32 22.72 -0.23
CA THR A 85 -12.23 23.67 0.42
C THR A 85 -12.54 23.23 1.85
N LYS A 86 -12.76 21.92 2.08
CA LYS A 86 -12.99 21.40 3.43
C LYS A 86 -11.76 21.54 4.35
N LEU A 87 -10.55 21.29 3.84
CA LEU A 87 -9.32 21.49 4.62
C LEU A 87 -9.11 22.96 4.99
N ILE A 88 -9.42 23.90 4.07
CA ILE A 88 -9.39 25.34 4.36
C ILE A 88 -10.46 25.71 5.42
N GLU A 89 -11.65 25.12 5.34
CA GLU A 89 -12.72 25.26 6.36
C GLU A 89 -12.19 24.88 7.74
N ILE A 90 -11.56 23.70 7.85
CA ILE A 90 -11.06 23.14 9.12
C ILE A 90 -9.87 23.96 9.65
N ALA A 91 -8.94 24.37 8.79
CA ALA A 91 -7.72 25.07 9.20
C ALA A 91 -7.94 26.57 9.50
N GLY A 92 -8.78 27.24 8.70
CA GLY A 92 -9.02 28.67 8.79
C GLY A 92 -10.22 29.08 9.65
N GLY A 93 -11.02 28.11 10.11
CA GLY A 93 -12.27 28.40 10.85
C GLY A 93 -13.35 29.06 9.99
N PHE A 94 -13.24 28.95 8.67
CA PHE A 94 -14.27 29.41 7.74
C PHE A 94 -15.49 28.48 7.79
N HIS A 95 -16.63 28.93 7.25
CA HIS A 95 -17.83 28.12 7.12
C HIS A 95 -18.32 28.15 5.66
N PHE A 96 -17.84 27.23 4.83
CA PHE A 96 -18.31 27.10 3.45
C PHE A 96 -19.60 26.27 3.35
N GLY A 97 -19.88 25.45 4.35
CA GLY A 97 -21.18 24.78 4.47
C GLY A 97 -21.36 23.59 3.54
N ILE A 98 -20.26 22.98 3.04
CA ILE A 98 -20.31 21.80 2.16
C ILE A 98 -21.12 20.68 2.81
N ASP A 99 -20.80 20.33 4.05
CA ASP A 99 -21.52 19.29 4.77
C ASP A 99 -22.94 19.74 5.19
N LEU A 100 -23.18 21.07 5.33
CA LEU A 100 -24.51 21.60 5.66
C LEU A 100 -25.47 21.47 4.48
N ALA A 101 -24.96 21.52 3.25
CA ALA A 101 -25.74 21.30 2.04
C ALA A 101 -26.34 19.89 2.00
N PHE A 102 -25.63 18.89 2.53
CA PHE A 102 -26.13 17.51 2.63
C PHE A 102 -27.02 17.29 3.85
N VAL A 103 -26.57 17.72 5.03
CA VAL A 103 -27.28 17.50 6.29
C VAL A 103 -27.38 18.81 7.06
N ARG A 104 -28.59 19.39 7.06
CA ARG A 104 -28.84 20.65 7.78
C ARG A 104 -28.85 20.46 9.30
N ASN A 105 -29.53 19.43 9.79
CA ASN A 105 -29.71 19.15 11.21
C ASN A 105 -29.09 17.79 11.58
N PRO A 106 -27.76 17.71 11.76
CA PRO A 106 -27.09 16.47 12.11
C PRO A 106 -27.43 16.07 13.56
N GLN A 107 -27.62 14.77 13.78
CA GLN A 107 -27.65 14.21 15.14
C GLN A 107 -26.26 14.28 15.76
N LEU A 108 -26.18 14.25 17.09
CA LEU A 108 -24.90 14.19 17.81
C LEU A 108 -24.51 12.73 18.08
N PHE A 109 -23.25 12.41 17.83
CA PHE A 109 -22.62 11.17 18.28
C PHE A 109 -21.68 11.52 19.43
N GLY A 110 -22.16 11.37 20.67
CA GLY A 110 -21.50 11.95 21.84
C GLY A 110 -21.51 13.48 21.76
N THR A 111 -20.33 14.09 21.63
CA THR A 111 -20.15 15.55 21.56
C THR A 111 -19.93 16.08 20.14
N VAL A 112 -19.83 15.21 19.13
CA VAL A 112 -19.52 15.59 17.75
C VAL A 112 -20.74 15.45 16.83
N PRO A 113 -20.94 16.37 15.87
CA PRO A 113 -22.02 16.27 14.89
C PRO A 113 -21.78 15.14 13.89
N THR A 114 -22.81 14.32 13.65
CA THR A 114 -22.82 13.31 12.58
C THR A 114 -22.95 13.96 11.20
N GLY A 115 -22.71 13.19 10.13
CA GLY A 115 -22.86 13.69 8.76
C GLY A 115 -21.83 14.76 8.37
N ARG A 116 -20.79 14.94 9.18
CA ARG A 116 -19.66 15.85 8.92
C ARG A 116 -18.42 15.03 8.57
N MET A 117 -17.68 15.51 7.59
CA MET A 117 -16.44 14.87 7.17
C MET A 117 -15.35 15.01 8.24
N ALA A 118 -14.66 13.92 8.56
CA ALA A 118 -13.55 13.95 9.51
C ALA A 118 -12.31 14.64 8.90
N PRO A 119 -11.49 15.38 9.68
CA PRO A 119 -10.26 16.00 9.17
C PRO A 119 -9.27 15.00 8.56
N ILE A 120 -9.12 13.83 9.19
CA ILE A 120 -8.27 12.74 8.68
C ILE A 120 -8.82 12.24 7.34
N SER A 121 -10.14 12.11 7.21
CA SER A 121 -10.76 11.73 5.94
C SER A 121 -10.45 12.76 4.86
N ALA A 122 -10.59 14.06 5.14
CA ALA A 122 -10.31 15.12 4.17
C ALA A 122 -8.87 15.07 3.63
N LEU A 123 -7.89 14.88 4.53
CA LEU A 123 -6.49 14.69 4.14
C LEU A 123 -6.29 13.41 3.32
N THR A 124 -6.94 12.31 3.71
CA THR A 124 -6.80 11.03 3.00
C THR A 124 -7.42 11.08 1.60
N PHE A 125 -8.54 11.77 1.43
CA PHE A 125 -9.12 12.02 0.12
C PHE A 125 -8.29 12.97 -0.73
N PHE A 126 -7.64 13.96 -0.13
CA PHE A 126 -6.70 14.82 -0.86
C PHE A 126 -5.58 13.97 -1.50
N LEU A 127 -5.01 13.04 -0.73
CA LEU A 127 -4.01 12.08 -1.23
C LEU A 127 -4.59 11.14 -2.29
N ALA A 128 -5.82 10.63 -2.08
CA ALA A 128 -6.49 9.74 -3.02
C ALA A 128 -6.80 10.44 -4.36
N ALA A 129 -7.23 11.70 -4.33
CA ALA A 129 -7.49 12.48 -5.53
C ALA A 129 -6.20 12.71 -6.33
N GLN A 130 -5.09 13.03 -5.66
CA GLN A 130 -3.78 13.10 -6.31
C GLN A 130 -3.34 11.75 -6.91
N GLY A 131 -3.60 10.65 -6.20
CA GLY A 131 -3.34 9.30 -6.69
C GLY A 131 -4.12 8.98 -7.97
N LEU A 132 -5.40 9.35 -8.02
CA LEU A 132 -6.24 9.17 -9.20
C LEU A 132 -5.78 10.05 -10.37
N ILE A 133 -5.40 11.30 -10.13
CA ILE A 133 -4.82 12.17 -11.18
C ILE A 133 -3.52 11.55 -11.72
N ALA A 134 -2.66 11.04 -10.84
CA ALA A 134 -1.40 10.40 -11.21
C ALA A 134 -1.59 9.14 -12.07
N LEU A 135 -2.71 8.41 -11.93
CA LEU A 135 -3.04 7.29 -12.82
C LEU A 135 -3.40 7.73 -14.25
N THR A 136 -3.82 8.98 -14.45
CA THR A 136 -4.23 9.49 -15.78
C THR A 136 -3.08 9.97 -16.64
N ASP A 137 -1.89 10.16 -16.07
CA ASP A 137 -0.69 10.62 -16.77
C ASP A 137 0.47 9.64 -16.58
N ARG A 138 1.03 9.13 -17.68
CA ARG A 138 2.15 8.16 -17.64
C ARG A 138 3.39 8.72 -16.95
N GLY A 139 3.63 10.03 -17.00
CA GLY A 139 4.77 10.65 -16.31
C GLY A 139 4.65 10.55 -14.79
N TRP A 140 3.43 10.50 -14.27
CA TRP A 140 3.11 10.55 -12.84
C TRP A 140 2.67 9.19 -12.29
N LEU A 141 2.55 8.16 -13.14
CA LEU A 141 2.13 6.82 -12.73
C LEU A 141 2.98 6.24 -11.58
N ARG A 142 4.27 6.61 -11.50
CA ARG A 142 5.20 6.16 -10.45
C ARG A 142 4.82 6.64 -9.05
N ILE A 143 4.06 7.74 -8.91
CA ILE A 143 3.62 8.27 -7.61
C ILE A 143 2.23 7.76 -7.18
N ALA A 144 1.44 7.20 -8.09
CA ALA A 144 0.11 6.66 -7.78
C ALA A 144 0.18 5.48 -6.79
N GLY A 145 1.13 4.57 -6.98
CA GLY A 145 1.34 3.44 -6.08
C GLY A 145 1.74 3.85 -4.66
N PRO A 146 2.75 4.72 -4.46
CA PRO A 146 3.07 5.27 -3.15
C PRO A 146 1.91 5.99 -2.44
N LEU A 147 1.14 6.80 -3.17
CA LEU A 147 -0.05 7.44 -2.62
C LEU A 147 -1.11 6.41 -2.21
N GLY A 148 -1.28 5.35 -3.01
CA GLY A 148 -2.12 4.21 -2.68
C GLY A 148 -1.71 3.50 -1.38
N VAL A 149 -0.41 3.30 -1.17
CA VAL A 149 0.12 2.75 0.08
C VAL A 149 -0.22 3.65 1.26
N LEU A 150 -0.02 4.96 1.13
CA LEU A 150 -0.30 5.90 2.22
C LEU A 150 -1.79 5.92 2.57
N VAL A 151 -2.67 6.01 1.57
CA VAL A 151 -4.13 5.93 1.76
C VAL A 151 -4.55 4.61 2.39
N GLY A 152 -3.99 3.50 1.92
CA GLY A 152 -4.25 2.16 2.44
C GLY A 152 -3.78 1.99 3.90
N ILE A 153 -2.61 2.52 4.25
CA ILE A 153 -2.08 2.50 5.63
C ILE A 153 -2.99 3.31 6.55
N ILE A 154 -3.41 4.51 6.15
CA ILE A 154 -4.32 5.33 6.96
C ILE A 154 -5.63 4.57 7.22
N GLY A 155 -6.23 3.99 6.17
CA GLY A 155 -7.43 3.15 6.31
C GLY A 155 -7.20 1.95 7.23
N THR A 156 -6.06 1.25 7.08
CA THR A 156 -5.69 0.10 7.91
C THR A 156 -5.54 0.47 9.38
N VAL A 157 -4.85 1.59 9.69
CA VAL A 157 -4.68 2.05 11.08
C VAL A 157 -6.03 2.30 11.75
N ILE A 158 -6.97 2.91 11.02
CA ILE A 158 -8.32 3.17 11.54
C ILE A 158 -9.07 1.84 11.74
N LEU A 159 -9.01 0.92 10.78
CA LEU A 159 -9.61 -0.42 10.88
C LEU A 159 -9.08 -1.20 12.10
N VAL A 160 -7.77 -1.17 12.33
CA VAL A 160 -7.14 -1.80 13.49
C VAL A 160 -7.67 -1.21 14.79
N GLY A 161 -7.88 0.11 14.87
CA GLY A 161 -8.52 0.75 16.01
C GLY A 161 -9.94 0.22 16.28
N TYR A 162 -10.73 0.02 15.23
CA TYR A 162 -12.04 -0.63 15.36
C TYR A 162 -11.94 -2.09 15.81
N CYS A 163 -10.98 -2.86 15.29
CA CYS A 163 -10.74 -4.25 15.69
C CYS A 163 -10.33 -4.39 17.16
N TYR A 164 -9.54 -3.45 17.67
CA TYR A 164 -9.16 -3.42 19.09
C TYR A 164 -10.31 -2.99 20.01
N GLY A 165 -11.39 -2.42 19.44
CA GLY A 165 -12.54 -1.92 20.19
C GLY A 165 -12.34 -0.52 20.76
N THR A 166 -11.29 0.18 20.32
CA THR A 166 -10.97 1.57 20.68
C THR A 166 -10.81 2.40 19.41
N PRO A 167 -11.91 2.68 18.68
CA PRO A 167 -11.83 3.39 17.41
C PRO A 167 -11.16 4.77 17.59
N LEU A 168 -10.30 5.13 16.65
CA LEU A 168 -9.48 6.33 16.77
C LEU A 168 -10.35 7.60 16.87
N LEU A 169 -9.98 8.51 17.77
CA LEU A 169 -10.66 9.78 18.06
C LEU A 169 -12.08 9.68 18.66
N TYR A 170 -12.60 8.49 18.97
CA TYR A 170 -13.87 8.38 19.69
C TYR A 170 -13.77 9.00 21.08
N GLY A 171 -14.78 9.77 21.48
CA GLY A 171 -14.80 10.52 22.75
C GLY A 171 -13.94 11.79 22.75
N GLY A 172 -13.25 12.10 21.65
CA GLY A 172 -12.48 13.32 21.48
C GLY A 172 -13.32 14.52 21.03
N ARG A 173 -12.64 15.65 20.79
CA ARG A 173 -13.24 16.87 20.21
C ARG A 173 -13.31 16.85 18.68
N PHE A 174 -12.55 15.96 18.04
CA PHE A 174 -12.50 15.82 16.60
C PHE A 174 -13.48 14.76 16.11
N ILE A 175 -14.09 15.01 14.95
CA ILE A 175 -14.98 14.04 14.31
C ILE A 175 -14.18 12.78 13.96
N PRO A 176 -14.55 11.60 14.45
CA PRO A 176 -13.86 10.36 14.14
C PRO A 176 -14.23 9.83 12.76
N VAL A 177 -13.37 9.00 12.18
CA VAL A 177 -13.61 8.37 10.88
C VAL A 177 -14.52 7.16 11.04
N ALA A 178 -15.56 7.04 10.20
CA ALA A 178 -16.47 5.90 10.21
C ALA A 178 -15.79 4.59 9.79
N LEU A 179 -16.30 3.45 10.26
CA LEU A 179 -15.78 2.13 9.91
C LEU A 179 -15.88 1.86 8.39
N SER A 180 -17.03 2.19 7.81
CA SER A 180 -17.27 2.10 6.36
C SER A 180 -16.29 2.96 5.56
N SER A 181 -15.98 4.17 6.02
CA SER A 181 -14.95 5.03 5.40
C SER A 181 -13.56 4.39 5.49
N ALA A 182 -13.21 3.78 6.63
CA ALA A 182 -11.93 3.10 6.80
C ALA A 182 -11.78 1.90 5.84
N CYS A 183 -12.84 1.10 5.68
CA CYS A 183 -12.91 0.04 4.67
C CYS A 183 -12.73 0.60 3.25
N ALA A 184 -13.45 1.68 2.92
CA ALA A 184 -13.36 2.30 1.60
C ALA A 184 -11.96 2.87 1.32
N PHE A 185 -11.29 3.52 2.29
CA PHE A 185 -9.91 3.97 2.14
C PHE A 185 -8.92 2.82 1.95
N PHE A 186 -9.08 1.72 2.70
CA PHE A 186 -8.28 0.52 2.50
C PHE A 186 -8.43 -0.02 1.06
N LEU A 187 -9.67 -0.13 0.57
CA LEU A 187 -9.98 -0.54 -0.80
C LEU A 187 -9.44 0.44 -1.84
N CYS A 188 -9.50 1.76 -1.59
CA CYS A 188 -8.88 2.77 -2.45
C CYS A 188 -7.37 2.54 -2.57
N GLY A 189 -6.69 2.31 -1.44
CA GLY A 189 -5.27 2.02 -1.41
C GLY A 189 -4.91 0.79 -2.24
N LEU A 190 -5.65 -0.31 -2.07
CA LEU A 190 -5.48 -1.53 -2.88
C LEU A 190 -5.71 -1.26 -4.38
N SER A 191 -6.74 -0.47 -4.71
CA SER A 191 -7.07 -0.11 -6.09
C SER A 191 -5.95 0.69 -6.76
N PHE A 192 -5.39 1.69 -6.07
CA PHE A 192 -4.28 2.50 -6.58
C PHE A 192 -3.01 1.67 -6.76
N ILE A 193 -2.68 0.81 -5.80
CA ILE A 193 -1.54 -0.09 -5.90
C ILE A 193 -1.71 -1.02 -7.11
N ALA A 194 -2.89 -1.62 -7.27
CA ALA A 194 -3.19 -2.49 -8.41
C ALA A 194 -3.15 -1.72 -9.76
N ALA A 195 -3.77 -0.55 -9.83
CA ALA A 195 -3.88 0.26 -11.04
C ALA A 195 -2.56 0.89 -11.49
N ALA A 196 -1.62 1.16 -10.58
CA ALA A 196 -0.30 1.69 -10.93
C ALA A 196 0.55 0.71 -11.76
N GLY A 197 0.15 -0.57 -11.82
CA GLY A 197 0.79 -1.59 -12.64
C GLY A 197 1.95 -2.32 -11.96
N PRO A 198 2.47 -3.39 -12.59
CA PRO A 198 3.48 -4.27 -11.99
C PRO A 198 4.86 -3.61 -11.85
N GLU A 199 5.17 -2.62 -12.68
CA GLU A 199 6.46 -1.92 -12.67
C GLU A 199 6.55 -0.80 -11.64
N ALA A 200 5.42 -0.34 -11.11
CA ALA A 200 5.35 0.70 -10.10
C ALA A 200 5.63 0.15 -8.70
N TRP A 201 6.23 0.98 -7.85
CA TRP A 201 6.31 0.71 -6.42
C TRP A 201 4.91 0.86 -5.79
N PRO A 202 4.48 0.02 -4.84
CA PRO A 202 5.22 -1.05 -4.17
C PRO A 202 5.16 -2.41 -4.88
N ARG A 203 4.34 -2.57 -5.93
CA ARG A 203 4.12 -3.89 -6.56
C ARG A 203 5.40 -4.51 -7.08
N ARG A 204 6.24 -3.73 -7.76
CA ARG A 204 7.56 -4.20 -8.21
C ARG A 204 8.43 -4.68 -7.05
N ALA A 205 8.38 -3.98 -5.92
CA ALA A 205 9.18 -4.31 -4.74
C ALA A 205 8.65 -5.56 -4.03
N CYS A 206 7.33 -5.78 -3.95
CA CYS A 206 6.74 -6.92 -3.22
C CYS A 206 6.50 -8.16 -4.10
N LEU A 207 6.14 -8.01 -5.37
CA LEU A 207 5.72 -9.11 -6.25
C LEU A 207 6.77 -9.45 -7.33
N GLY A 208 7.93 -8.79 -7.31
CA GLY A 208 9.03 -9.08 -8.23
C GLY A 208 9.74 -10.42 -7.93
N ASN A 209 10.65 -10.80 -8.83
CA ASN A 209 11.56 -11.94 -8.65
C ASN A 209 12.89 -11.55 -7.99
N SER A 210 13.06 -10.29 -7.60
CA SER A 210 14.26 -9.82 -6.92
C SER A 210 14.37 -10.42 -5.51
N THR A 211 15.59 -10.51 -5.00
CA THR A 211 15.84 -10.90 -3.61
C THR A 211 15.07 -10.01 -2.63
N GLN A 212 14.96 -8.70 -2.94
CA GLN A 212 14.14 -7.76 -2.18
C GLN A 212 12.66 -8.18 -2.10
N ALA A 213 12.06 -8.66 -3.18
CA ALA A 213 10.67 -9.09 -3.20
C ALA A 213 10.43 -10.41 -2.47
N VAL A 214 11.42 -11.31 -2.46
CA VAL A 214 11.38 -12.52 -1.63
C VAL A 214 11.44 -12.12 -0.15
N LEU A 215 12.36 -11.24 0.22
CA LEU A 215 12.49 -10.70 1.58
C LEU A 215 11.19 -10.03 2.04
N LEU A 216 10.65 -9.10 1.25
CA LEU A 216 9.42 -8.38 1.63
C LEU A 216 8.22 -9.32 1.80
N ARG A 217 8.06 -10.33 0.94
CA ARG A 217 6.97 -11.31 1.07
C ARG A 217 7.11 -12.23 2.29
N ALA A 218 8.33 -12.49 2.75
CA ALA A 218 8.58 -13.25 3.96
C ALA A 218 8.40 -12.39 5.23
N PHE A 219 9.03 -11.21 5.28
CA PHE A 219 9.11 -10.40 6.49
C PHE A 219 7.87 -9.56 6.75
N VAL A 220 7.36 -8.84 5.73
CA VAL A 220 6.31 -7.82 5.95
C VAL A 220 5.03 -8.44 6.53
N PRO A 221 4.46 -9.53 5.98
CA PRO A 221 3.24 -10.11 6.54
C PRO A 221 3.42 -10.57 7.98
N ILE A 222 4.57 -11.15 8.32
CA ILE A 222 4.82 -11.68 9.66
C ILE A 222 5.05 -10.55 10.66
N VAL A 223 5.85 -9.53 10.31
CA VAL A 223 6.08 -8.36 11.19
C VAL A 223 4.76 -7.62 11.44
N ILE A 224 3.95 -7.42 10.40
CA ILE A 224 2.62 -6.83 10.56
C ILE A 224 1.74 -7.72 11.45
N GLY A 225 1.69 -9.03 11.18
CA GLY A 225 0.90 -9.98 11.98
C GLY A 225 1.31 -9.99 13.45
N ALA A 226 2.61 -10.06 13.74
CA ALA A 226 3.15 -10.01 15.10
C ALA A 226 2.81 -8.69 15.80
N ALA A 227 2.96 -7.55 15.10
CA ALA A 227 2.60 -6.24 15.65
C ALA A 227 1.10 -6.13 15.95
N LEU A 228 0.24 -6.65 15.08
CA LEU A 228 -1.21 -6.67 15.27
C LEU A 228 -1.64 -7.58 16.43
N ILE A 229 -1.05 -8.77 16.53
CA ILE A 229 -1.29 -9.69 17.65
C ILE A 229 -0.82 -9.04 18.96
N ASN A 230 0.37 -8.45 18.96
CA ASN A 230 0.89 -7.74 20.12
C ASN A 230 -0.03 -6.60 20.56
N GLY A 231 -0.49 -5.77 19.61
CA GLY A 231 -1.45 -4.70 19.91
C GLY A 231 -2.77 -5.23 20.48
N TRP A 232 -3.31 -6.31 19.89
CA TRP A 232 -4.52 -6.94 20.38
C TRP A 232 -4.38 -7.48 21.81
N ILE A 233 -3.28 -8.18 22.10
CA ILE A 233 -2.98 -8.70 23.45
C ILE A 233 -2.90 -7.54 24.45
N ASN A 234 -2.17 -6.48 24.14
CA ASN A 234 -2.00 -5.36 25.07
C ASN A 234 -3.30 -4.59 25.35
N VAL A 235 -4.22 -4.54 24.38
CA VAL A 235 -5.53 -3.89 24.59
C VAL A 235 -6.50 -4.81 25.33
N LYS A 236 -6.55 -6.10 24.98
CA LYS A 236 -7.58 -7.02 25.51
C LYS A 236 -7.15 -7.72 26.80
N LEU A 237 -5.91 -8.18 26.91
CA LEU A 237 -5.48 -9.02 28.05
C LEU A 237 -5.62 -8.31 29.41
N PRO A 238 -5.31 -7.01 29.58
CA PRO A 238 -5.49 -6.30 30.85
C PRO A 238 -6.96 -6.12 31.25
N HIS A 239 -7.88 -6.15 30.29
CA HIS A 239 -9.32 -6.08 30.60
C HIS A 239 -9.88 -7.42 31.10
N TRP A 240 -9.25 -8.54 30.74
CA TRP A 240 -9.66 -9.89 31.14
C TRP A 240 -8.90 -10.39 32.38
N THR A 241 -7.73 -9.83 32.64
CA THR A 241 -6.83 -10.28 33.72
C THR A 241 -6.21 -9.07 34.40
N ASN A 242 -6.05 -9.09 35.73
CA ASN A 242 -5.35 -8.03 36.48
C ASN A 242 -3.81 -8.13 36.35
N VAL A 243 -3.31 -8.60 35.21
CA VAL A 243 -1.87 -8.73 34.96
C VAL A 243 -1.29 -7.34 34.74
N ASN A 244 -0.12 -7.10 35.33
CA ASN A 244 0.59 -5.84 35.16
C ASN A 244 0.87 -5.58 33.65
N PRO A 245 0.42 -4.44 33.08
CA PRO A 245 0.66 -4.11 31.68
C PRO A 245 2.14 -4.13 31.30
N ALA A 246 3.03 -3.73 32.21
CA ALA A 246 4.47 -3.75 31.98
C ALA A 246 5.03 -5.17 31.80
N LEU A 247 4.46 -6.16 32.49
CA LEU A 247 4.85 -7.56 32.32
C LEU A 247 4.38 -8.10 30.97
N THR A 248 3.14 -7.76 30.57
CA THR A 248 2.58 -8.17 29.28
C THR A 248 3.37 -7.59 28.12
N THR A 249 3.69 -6.29 28.17
CA THR A 249 4.51 -5.63 27.14
C THR A 249 5.92 -6.22 27.07
N ALA A 250 6.55 -6.50 28.21
CA ALA A 250 7.88 -7.10 28.26
C ALA A 250 7.91 -8.52 27.65
N ILE A 251 6.96 -9.39 28.04
CA ILE A 251 6.84 -10.75 27.49
C ILE A 251 6.59 -10.70 25.99
N CYS A 252 5.66 -9.86 25.52
CA CYS A 252 5.38 -9.74 24.10
C CYS A 252 6.57 -9.16 23.31
N ALA A 253 7.34 -8.23 23.90
CA ALA A 253 8.55 -7.69 23.26
C ALA A 253 9.62 -8.77 23.11
N ILE A 254 9.88 -9.57 24.14
CA ILE A 254 10.83 -10.70 24.09
C ILE A 254 10.36 -11.74 23.08
N ALA A 255 9.07 -12.10 23.09
CA ALA A 255 8.51 -13.06 22.14
C ALA A 255 8.59 -12.56 20.68
N SER A 256 8.31 -11.28 20.46
CA SER A 256 8.44 -10.65 19.14
C SER A 256 9.88 -10.60 18.67
N ALA A 257 10.83 -10.27 19.55
CA ALA A 257 12.25 -10.29 19.25
C ALA A 257 12.73 -11.71 18.88
N ALA A 258 12.35 -12.72 19.67
CA ALA A 258 12.67 -14.11 19.39
C ALA A 258 12.08 -14.59 18.05
N LEU A 259 10.82 -14.24 17.78
CA LEU A 259 10.15 -14.53 16.51
C LEU A 259 10.88 -13.87 15.33
N ILE A 260 11.21 -12.58 15.45
CA ILE A 260 11.95 -11.85 14.41
C ILE A 260 13.32 -12.48 14.19
N THR A 261 14.08 -12.78 15.24
CA THR A 261 15.40 -13.44 15.13
C THR A 261 15.28 -14.80 14.45
N TRP A 262 14.29 -15.60 14.82
CA TRP A 262 14.04 -16.92 14.20
C TRP A 262 13.67 -16.80 12.71
N ILE A 263 12.89 -15.80 12.32
CA ILE A 263 12.56 -15.58 10.90
C ILE A 263 13.80 -15.08 10.15
N ILE A 264 14.57 -14.16 10.74
CA ILE A 264 15.81 -13.68 10.14
C ILE A 264 16.76 -14.84 9.88
N SER A 265 16.93 -15.78 10.82
CA SER A 265 17.79 -16.95 10.60
C SER A 265 17.29 -17.81 9.44
N GLN A 266 15.99 -18.15 9.41
CA GLN A 266 15.41 -18.98 8.34
C GLN A 266 15.54 -18.34 6.96
N VAL A 267 15.27 -17.04 6.86
CA VAL A 267 15.35 -16.33 5.58
C VAL A 267 16.81 -16.13 5.16
N SER A 268 17.72 -15.92 6.12
CA SER A 268 19.16 -15.77 5.86
C SER A 268 19.77 -17.07 5.34
N GLU A 269 19.35 -18.24 5.82
CA GLU A 269 19.82 -19.53 5.29
C GLU A 269 19.39 -19.74 3.83
N VAL A 270 18.12 -19.44 3.50
CA VAL A 270 17.60 -19.61 2.14
C VAL A 270 18.24 -18.62 1.15
N ILE A 271 18.45 -17.38 1.58
CA ILE A 271 18.99 -16.32 0.71
C ILE A 271 20.51 -16.39 0.64
N GLY A 272 21.19 -16.63 1.77
CA GLY A 272 22.63 -16.85 1.84
C GLY A 272 23.05 -17.96 0.90
N GLY A 273 22.39 -19.13 0.98
CA GLY A 273 22.68 -20.23 0.06
C GLY A 273 22.40 -19.93 -1.42
N ARG A 274 21.52 -18.98 -1.76
CA ARG A 274 21.34 -18.53 -3.16
C ARG A 274 22.45 -17.57 -3.60
N ILE A 275 22.90 -16.69 -2.72
CA ILE A 275 23.99 -15.75 -2.98
C ILE A 275 25.30 -16.52 -3.11
N ASP A 276 25.61 -17.42 -2.18
CA ASP A 276 26.84 -18.21 -2.19
C ASP A 276 26.97 -19.06 -3.46
N ARG A 277 25.87 -19.65 -3.93
CA ARG A 277 25.84 -20.40 -5.21
C ARG A 277 26.06 -19.51 -6.42
N ALA A 278 25.46 -18.32 -6.43
CA ALA A 278 25.63 -17.36 -7.52
C ALA A 278 27.08 -16.83 -7.56
N GLU A 279 27.68 -16.57 -6.40
CA GLU A 279 29.06 -16.15 -6.27
C GLU A 279 30.04 -17.27 -6.65
N ALA A 280 29.79 -18.50 -6.22
CA ALA A 280 30.58 -19.66 -6.62
C ALA A 280 30.55 -19.89 -8.14
N ALA A 281 29.38 -19.80 -8.77
CA ALA A 281 29.24 -19.91 -10.22
C ALA A 281 29.98 -18.78 -10.96
N ARG A 282 29.91 -17.54 -10.44
CA ARG A 282 30.64 -16.40 -11.00
C ARG A 282 32.16 -16.61 -10.92
N ASN A 283 32.65 -17.10 -9.77
CA ASN A 283 34.07 -17.35 -9.57
C ASN A 283 34.58 -18.47 -10.47
N ALA A 284 33.80 -19.55 -10.66
CA ALA A 284 34.15 -20.62 -11.59
C ALA A 284 34.24 -20.13 -13.05
N ALA A 285 33.26 -19.34 -13.52
CA ALA A 285 33.30 -18.75 -14.86
C ALA A 285 34.49 -17.79 -15.05
N GLN A 286 34.86 -17.05 -13.99
CA GLN A 286 36.01 -16.16 -14.02
C GLN A 286 37.34 -16.94 -14.07
N GLN A 287 37.43 -18.08 -13.38
CA GLN A 287 38.59 -18.98 -13.47
C GLN A 287 38.71 -19.62 -14.85
N GLU A 288 37.59 -20.05 -15.45
CA GLU A 288 37.56 -20.59 -16.81
C GLU A 288 38.03 -19.55 -17.84
N LEU A 289 37.59 -18.29 -17.71
CA LEU A 289 38.08 -17.19 -18.56
C LEU A 289 39.58 -16.95 -18.39
N LEU A 290 40.11 -17.02 -17.17
CA LEU A 290 41.54 -16.86 -16.91
C LEU A 290 42.35 -18.02 -17.52
N ALA A 291 41.86 -19.26 -17.41
CA ALA A 291 42.50 -20.42 -18.00
C ALA A 291 42.51 -20.34 -19.54
N LEU A 292 41.39 -19.95 -20.15
CA LEU A 292 41.29 -19.80 -21.60
C LEU A 292 42.20 -18.67 -22.12
N ASN A 293 42.31 -17.55 -21.40
CA ASN A 293 43.23 -16.48 -21.74
C ASN A 293 44.70 -16.93 -21.67
N ALA A 294 45.09 -17.67 -20.63
CA ALA A 294 46.44 -18.21 -20.51
C ALA A 294 46.76 -19.18 -21.67
N GLU A 295 45.82 -20.06 -22.02
CA GLU A 295 45.98 -20.97 -23.17
C GLU A 295 46.08 -20.21 -24.50
N LEU A 296 45.28 -19.16 -24.69
CA LEU A 296 45.35 -18.28 -25.85
C LEU A 296 46.71 -17.59 -25.95
N GLU A 297 47.24 -17.05 -24.85
CA GLU A 297 48.58 -16.45 -24.80
C GLU A 297 49.66 -17.46 -25.18
N GLU A 298 49.58 -18.69 -24.67
CA GLU A 298 50.53 -19.75 -25.01
C GLU A 298 50.46 -20.12 -26.50
N ARG A 299 49.26 -20.31 -27.06
CA ARG A 299 49.10 -20.59 -28.51
C ARG A 299 49.60 -19.43 -29.37
N VAL A 300 49.36 -18.19 -28.96
CA VAL A 300 49.84 -16.99 -29.67
C VAL A 300 51.37 -16.97 -29.66
N GLN A 301 52.00 -17.23 -28.51
CA GLN A 301 53.46 -17.33 -28.42
C GLN A 301 54.01 -18.44 -29.30
N GLN A 302 53.45 -19.65 -29.24
CA GLN A 302 53.87 -20.78 -30.08
C GLN A 302 53.75 -20.47 -31.57
N ARG A 303 52.64 -19.86 -32.01
CA ARG A 303 52.48 -19.47 -33.42
C ARG A 303 53.43 -18.35 -33.84
N THR A 304 53.70 -17.41 -32.93
CA THR A 304 54.66 -16.32 -33.20
C THR A 304 56.07 -16.88 -33.33
N GLN A 305 56.44 -17.86 -32.51
CA GLN A 305 57.72 -18.58 -32.59
C GLN A 305 57.84 -19.34 -33.90
N GLN A 306 56.84 -20.16 -34.26
CA GLN A 306 56.81 -20.91 -35.52
C GLN A 306 56.89 -20.00 -36.75
N LEU A 307 56.25 -18.83 -36.71
CA LEU A 307 56.33 -17.85 -37.80
C LEU A 307 57.72 -17.22 -37.90
N ARG A 308 58.40 -16.96 -36.77
CA ARG A 308 59.79 -16.47 -36.78
C ARG A 308 60.74 -17.50 -37.36
N GLU A 309 60.67 -18.74 -36.90
CA GLU A 309 61.51 -19.84 -37.41
C GLU A 309 61.32 -20.04 -38.92
N LYS A 310 60.07 -19.98 -39.42
CA LYS A 310 59.80 -20.03 -40.85
C LYS A 310 60.33 -18.82 -41.63
N ASN A 311 60.24 -17.61 -41.06
CA ASN A 311 60.79 -16.42 -41.70
C ASN A 311 62.32 -16.50 -41.78
N GLU A 312 63.00 -16.96 -40.73
CA GLU A 312 64.45 -17.15 -40.73
C GLU A 312 64.88 -18.19 -41.78
N GLN A 313 64.16 -19.31 -41.91
CA GLN A 313 64.43 -20.30 -42.97
C GLN A 313 64.26 -19.73 -44.40
N MET A 314 63.30 -18.83 -44.62
CA MET A 314 63.12 -18.18 -45.92
C MET A 314 64.17 -17.08 -46.21
N GLU A 315 64.82 -16.53 -45.19
CA GLU A 315 65.92 -15.58 -45.37
C GLU A 315 67.28 -16.28 -45.62
N GLU A 316 67.40 -17.56 -45.23
CA GLU A 316 68.59 -18.38 -45.49
C GLU A 316 68.59 -19.11 -46.86
N GLU A 317 67.43 -19.21 -47.53
CA GLU A 317 67.27 -19.70 -48.92
C GLU A 317 67.44 -18.59 -49.97
#